data_AF-A0A432W1D1-F1
#
_entry.id   AF-A0A432W1D1-F1
#
_cell.length_a   1.000
_cell.length_b   1.000
_cell.length_c   1.000
_cell.angle_alpha   90.00
_cell.angle_beta   90.00
_cell.angle_gamma   90.00
#
_symmetry.space_group_name_H-M   'P 1'
#
loop_
_entity.id
_entity.type
_entity.pdbx_description
1 polymer ?
#
loop_
_entity_poly.entity_id
_entity_poly.type
_entity_poly.pdbx_seq_one_letter_code
_entity_poly.pdbx_strand_id
1 'polypeptide(L)'
;MRKVLLIAAVFLTLVGCGSDTDFVKNGTMNFNSTITVGKALDSWKSCEESGWEEFKTDNGVRVVQFSCQHRIGQFFTEMKSLLSESDRAEVDHLDVIANVQTFQFTLNQDDTFQIDNVQVKTTWMDGTSFKDSQEPIEQLEMVYANQLSFEPDELDSTVAAQIYYLFMVIKANAS
;
A
#
# COMPACT_ATOMS: atom_id res chain seq x y z
N MET A 1 -31.24 57.56 26.78
CA MET A 1 -31.49 56.53 25.74
C MET A 1 -30.16 55.96 25.29
N ARG A 2 -29.75 54.79 25.81
CA ARG A 2 -28.51 54.10 25.41
C ARG A 2 -28.84 53.12 24.28
N LYS A 3 -28.33 53.37 23.08
CA LYS A 3 -28.39 52.41 21.96
C LYS A 3 -27.32 51.36 22.20
N VAL A 4 -27.72 50.12 22.50
CA VAL A 4 -26.83 48.96 22.55
C VAL A 4 -26.78 48.39 21.13
N LEU A 5 -25.65 48.60 20.45
CA LEU A 5 -25.35 47.94 19.17
C LEU A 5 -24.87 46.53 19.48
N LEU A 6 -25.74 45.54 19.26
CA LEU A 6 -25.37 44.13 19.22
C LEU A 6 -24.59 43.86 17.94
N ILE A 7 -23.26 43.79 18.06
CA ILE A 7 -22.38 43.30 17.00
C ILE A 7 -22.45 41.77 17.06
N ALA A 8 -23.18 41.17 16.12
CA ALA A 8 -23.16 39.73 15.90
C ALA A 8 -21.79 39.35 15.32
N ALA A 9 -20.94 38.73 16.15
CA ALA A 9 -19.71 38.10 15.69
C ALA A 9 -20.07 36.82 14.91
N VAL A 10 -20.08 36.94 13.58
CA VAL A 10 -20.15 35.80 12.67
C VAL A 10 -18.80 35.08 12.74
N PHE A 11 -18.74 33.99 13.50
CA PHE A 11 -17.63 33.04 13.40
C PHE A 11 -17.76 32.29 12.07
N LEU A 12 -17.02 32.75 11.06
CA LEU A 12 -16.74 31.96 9.86
C LEU A 12 -15.80 30.82 10.26
N THR A 13 -16.37 29.66 10.60
CA THR A 13 -15.59 28.43 10.62
C THR A 13 -15.22 28.09 9.18
N LEU A 14 -13.97 28.38 8.82
CA LEU A 14 -13.32 27.83 7.63
C LEU A 14 -13.20 26.32 7.82
N VAL A 15 -14.26 25.57 7.51
CA VAL A 15 -14.10 24.15 7.22
C VAL A 15 -13.27 24.10 5.95
N GLY A 16 -11.99 23.74 6.09
CA GLY A 16 -11.10 23.51 4.96
C GLY A 16 -11.79 22.57 3.99
N CYS A 17 -12.09 23.06 2.79
CA CYS A 17 -12.84 22.33 1.77
C CYS A 17 -11.91 21.37 1.00
N GLY A 18 -11.10 20.59 1.73
CA GLY A 18 -10.21 19.57 1.18
C GLY A 18 -10.48 18.24 1.88
N SER A 19 -10.35 17.14 1.16
CA SER A 19 -10.53 15.80 1.74
C SER A 19 -9.29 15.37 2.54
N ASP A 20 -9.44 14.39 3.44
CA ASP A 20 -8.30 13.89 4.21
C ASP A 20 -7.23 13.28 3.26
N THR A 21 -7.66 12.70 2.13
CA THR A 21 -6.78 12.22 1.05
C THR A 21 -5.96 13.35 0.46
N ASP A 22 -6.56 14.48 0.11
CA ASP A 22 -5.81 15.61 -0.46
C ASP A 22 -4.75 16.13 0.53
N PHE A 23 -5.07 16.12 1.82
CA PHE A 23 -4.13 16.49 2.87
C PHE A 23 -2.91 15.54 2.89
N VAL A 24 -3.13 14.22 2.89
CA VAL A 24 -2.04 13.22 2.87
C VAL A 24 -1.27 13.26 1.54
N LYS A 25 -1.96 13.31 0.40
CA LYS A 25 -1.34 13.28 -0.94
C LYS A 25 -0.42 14.47 -1.20
N ASN A 26 -0.76 15.64 -0.66
CA ASN A 26 0.05 16.85 -0.77
C ASN A 26 1.15 16.95 0.30
N GLY A 27 1.09 16.09 1.32
CA GLY A 27 2.09 16.00 2.38
C GLY A 27 3.42 15.41 1.90
N THR A 28 4.44 15.56 2.75
CA THR A 28 5.78 14.99 2.56
C THR A 28 6.21 14.22 3.79
N MET A 29 7.13 13.26 3.63
CA MET A 29 7.66 12.48 4.74
C MET A 29 8.97 13.07 5.26
N ASN A 30 9.26 12.88 6.55
CA ASN A 30 10.49 13.39 7.17
C ASN A 30 11.78 12.85 6.53
N PHE A 31 11.76 11.61 6.02
CA PHE A 31 12.92 11.00 5.34
C PHE A 31 13.10 11.52 3.90
N ASN A 32 12.04 12.07 3.28
CA ASN A 32 12.11 12.61 1.93
C ASN A 32 11.07 13.73 1.72
N SER A 33 11.55 14.97 1.76
CA SER A 33 10.75 16.18 1.56
C SER A 33 10.75 16.70 0.11
N THR A 34 11.31 15.94 -0.84
CA THR A 34 11.50 16.39 -2.23
C THR A 34 10.31 16.06 -3.14
N ILE A 35 9.56 15.02 -2.79
CA ILE A 35 8.33 14.60 -3.48
C ILE A 35 7.21 14.36 -2.47
N THR A 36 5.97 14.62 -2.89
CA THR A 36 4.81 14.36 -2.02
C THR A 36 4.50 12.87 -1.95
N VAL A 37 3.81 12.47 -0.88
CA VAL A 37 3.34 11.08 -0.69
C VAL A 37 2.47 10.64 -1.86
N GLY A 38 1.54 11.50 -2.28
CA GLY A 38 0.67 11.24 -3.42
C GLY A 38 1.46 11.06 -4.71
N LYS A 39 2.48 11.90 -4.94
CA LYS A 39 3.31 11.79 -6.15
C LYS A 39 4.10 10.47 -6.18
N ALA A 40 4.64 10.03 -5.05
CA ALA A 40 5.37 8.78 -4.93
C ALA A 40 4.45 7.58 -5.20
N LEU A 41 3.34 7.46 -4.46
CA LEU A 41 2.41 6.33 -4.55
C LEU A 41 1.67 6.26 -5.90
N ASP A 42 1.15 7.40 -6.40
CA ASP A 42 0.42 7.43 -7.68
C ASP A 42 1.33 7.15 -8.88
N SER A 43 2.64 7.37 -8.76
CA SER A 43 3.62 7.13 -9.83
C SER A 43 4.38 5.81 -9.64
N TRP A 44 4.01 5.01 -8.65
CA TRP A 44 4.75 3.81 -8.32
C TRP A 44 4.56 2.73 -9.38
N LYS A 45 5.66 2.37 -10.06
CA LYS A 45 5.64 1.45 -11.21
C LYS A 45 5.20 0.04 -10.85
N SER A 46 5.32 -0.35 -9.58
CA SER A 46 4.89 -1.67 -9.14
C SER A 46 3.37 -1.85 -9.23
N CYS A 47 2.58 -0.78 -9.24
CA CYS A 47 1.12 -0.86 -9.28
C CYS A 47 0.60 -1.06 -10.70
N GLU A 48 -0.24 -2.08 -10.86
CA GLU A 48 -1.11 -2.26 -12.02
C GLU A 48 -2.33 -1.35 -11.91
N GLU A 49 -2.99 -1.41 -10.75
CA GLU A 49 -4.12 -0.59 -10.37
C GLU A 49 -3.88 -0.02 -8.97
N SER A 50 -4.40 1.17 -8.71
CA SER A 50 -4.32 1.78 -7.38
C SER A 50 -5.54 2.64 -7.05
N GLY A 51 -5.76 2.87 -5.76
CA GLY A 51 -6.90 3.63 -5.27
C GLY A 51 -6.66 4.23 -3.89
N TRP A 52 -7.40 5.30 -3.60
CA TRP A 52 -7.39 6.00 -2.32
C TRP A 52 -8.78 5.91 -1.69
N GLU A 53 -8.83 5.68 -0.39
CA GLU A 53 -10.06 5.72 0.40
C GLU A 53 -9.85 6.42 1.73
N GLU A 54 -10.93 7.02 2.25
CA GLU A 54 -10.96 7.70 3.55
C GLU A 54 -11.99 7.02 4.42
N PHE A 55 -11.63 6.71 5.66
CA PHE A 55 -12.57 6.19 6.64
C PHE A 55 -12.25 6.67 8.05
N LYS A 56 -13.21 6.46 8.95
CA LYS A 56 -13.03 6.67 10.38
C LYS A 56 -13.18 5.34 11.10
N THR A 57 -12.26 5.06 12.01
CA THR A 57 -12.38 3.92 12.91
C THR A 57 -13.48 4.15 13.95
N ASP A 58 -13.88 3.10 14.65
CA ASP A 58 -14.92 3.17 15.70
C ASP A 58 -14.56 4.13 16.84
N ASN A 59 -13.27 4.31 17.13
CA ASN A 59 -12.77 5.27 18.13
C ASN A 59 -12.55 6.68 17.55
N GLY A 60 -12.98 6.96 16.33
CA GLY A 60 -12.98 8.28 15.71
C GLY A 60 -11.66 8.73 15.08
N VAL A 61 -10.70 7.81 14.92
CA VAL A 61 -9.44 8.10 14.22
C VAL A 61 -9.71 8.20 12.72
N ARG A 62 -9.20 9.26 12.10
CA ARG A 62 -9.30 9.49 10.64
C ARG A 62 -8.14 8.79 9.94
N VAL A 63 -8.46 7.95 8.98
CA VAL A 63 -7.49 7.15 8.23
C VAL A 63 -7.67 7.41 6.73
N VAL A 64 -6.55 7.66 6.07
CA VAL A 64 -6.44 7.65 4.61
C VAL A 64 -5.69 6.39 4.22
N GLN A 65 -6.27 5.62 3.31
CA GLN A 65 -5.68 4.38 2.84
C GLN A 65 -5.40 4.45 1.35
N PHE A 66 -4.18 4.10 0.98
CA PHE A 66 -3.81 3.81 -0.41
C PHE A 66 -3.74 2.30 -0.61
N SER A 67 -4.28 1.81 -1.71
CA SER A 67 -4.18 0.40 -2.12
C SER A 67 -3.53 0.29 -3.48
N CYS A 68 -2.62 -0.66 -3.64
CA CYS A 68 -1.90 -0.97 -4.87
C CYS A 68 -2.06 -2.45 -5.18
N GLN A 69 -2.64 -2.79 -6.34
CA GLN A 69 -2.57 -4.14 -6.88
C GLN A 69 -1.27 -4.25 -7.68
N HIS A 70 -0.37 -5.15 -7.28
CA HIS A 70 0.94 -5.28 -7.93
C HIS A 70 0.86 -5.94 -9.30
N ARG A 71 1.76 -5.52 -10.20
CA ARG A 71 2.05 -6.18 -11.48
C ARG A 71 2.82 -7.48 -11.22
N ILE A 72 2.11 -8.61 -11.13
CA ILE A 72 2.72 -9.90 -10.78
C ILE A 72 2.86 -10.89 -11.95
N GLY A 73 2.14 -10.67 -13.05
CA GLY A 73 1.98 -11.69 -14.10
C GLY A 73 3.29 -12.14 -14.77
N GLN A 74 4.12 -11.18 -15.19
CA GLN A 74 5.42 -11.50 -15.82
C GLN A 74 6.37 -12.18 -14.84
N PHE A 75 6.37 -11.73 -13.57
CA PHE A 75 7.22 -12.28 -12.53
C PHE A 75 6.95 -13.75 -12.26
N PHE A 76 5.69 -14.14 -12.02
CA PHE A 76 5.35 -15.56 -11.81
C PHE A 76 5.48 -16.41 -13.07
N THR A 77 5.33 -15.82 -14.25
CA THR A 77 5.59 -16.52 -15.52
C THR A 77 7.07 -16.88 -15.64
N GLU A 78 7.96 -15.92 -15.41
CA GLU A 78 9.40 -16.13 -15.50
C GLU A 78 9.89 -17.07 -14.39
N MET A 79 9.43 -16.88 -13.16
CA MET A 79 9.75 -17.77 -12.05
C MET A 79 9.48 -19.24 -12.37
N LYS A 80 8.29 -19.56 -12.90
CA LYS A 80 7.90 -20.92 -13.31
C LYS A 80 8.77 -21.47 -14.45
N SER A 81 9.26 -20.61 -15.34
CA SER A 81 10.14 -20.99 -16.46
C SER A 81 11.51 -21.47 -15.95
N LEU A 82 11.99 -20.88 -14.85
CA LEU A 82 13.30 -21.13 -14.24
C LEU A 82 13.33 -22.33 -13.28
N LEU A 83 12.18 -22.91 -12.94
CA LEU A 83 12.09 -24.06 -12.03
C LEU A 83 12.65 -25.35 -12.64
N SER A 84 13.06 -26.27 -11.76
CA SER A 84 13.44 -27.63 -12.14
C SER A 84 12.22 -28.42 -12.66
N GLU A 85 12.46 -29.53 -13.37
CA GLU A 85 11.37 -30.40 -13.83
C GLU A 85 10.54 -30.98 -12.67
N SER A 86 11.17 -31.29 -11.53
CA SER A 86 10.47 -31.80 -10.35
C SER A 86 9.56 -30.74 -9.73
N ASP A 87 10.06 -29.51 -9.59
CA ASP A 87 9.31 -28.43 -8.93
C ASP A 87 8.13 -27.97 -9.81
N ARG A 88 8.26 -28.08 -11.13
CA ARG A 88 7.18 -27.78 -12.10
C ARG A 88 5.96 -28.69 -11.95
N ALA A 89 6.08 -29.85 -11.32
CA ALA A 89 4.95 -30.75 -11.08
C ALA A 89 4.00 -30.25 -9.98
N GLU A 90 4.47 -29.37 -9.09
CA GLU A 90 3.73 -28.85 -7.93
C GLU A 90 3.89 -27.32 -7.86
N VAL A 91 3.09 -26.58 -8.64
CA VAL A 91 3.21 -25.11 -8.79
C VAL A 91 1.95 -24.32 -8.40
N ASP A 92 0.97 -24.99 -7.79
CA ASP A 92 -0.30 -24.37 -7.38
C ASP A 92 -0.10 -23.23 -6.36
N HIS A 93 0.99 -23.27 -5.59
CA HIS A 93 1.41 -22.18 -4.70
C HIS A 93 2.03 -20.98 -5.40
N LEU A 94 2.28 -21.10 -6.71
CA LEU A 94 2.68 -20.00 -7.58
C LEU A 94 1.53 -19.50 -8.47
N ASP A 95 0.33 -20.09 -8.37
CA ASP A 95 -0.87 -19.62 -9.07
C ASP A 95 -1.51 -18.44 -8.30
N VAL A 96 -0.75 -17.38 -8.13
CA VAL A 96 -1.19 -16.12 -7.49
C VAL A 96 -1.98 -15.29 -8.49
N ILE A 97 -3.19 -14.89 -8.12
CA ILE A 97 -4.08 -14.08 -8.96
C ILE A 97 -4.12 -12.62 -8.54
N ALA A 98 -3.78 -12.31 -7.28
CA ALA A 98 -3.68 -10.94 -6.80
C ALA A 98 -2.66 -10.83 -5.67
N ASN A 99 -1.89 -9.75 -5.69
CA ASN A 99 -1.09 -9.28 -4.57
C ASN A 99 -1.43 -7.80 -4.38
N VAL A 100 -2.01 -7.47 -3.22
CA VAL A 100 -2.49 -6.12 -2.93
C VAL A 100 -1.77 -5.58 -1.71
N GLN A 101 -1.06 -4.47 -1.87
CA GLN A 101 -0.43 -3.76 -0.77
C GLN A 101 -1.23 -2.52 -0.39
N THR A 102 -1.42 -2.35 0.91
CA THR A 102 -2.23 -1.31 1.51
C THR A 102 -1.39 -0.48 2.46
N PHE A 103 -1.40 0.84 2.29
CA PHE A 103 -0.72 1.81 3.15
C PHE A 103 -1.77 2.64 3.88
N GLN A 104 -1.71 2.69 5.20
CA GLN A 104 -2.65 3.46 6.03
C GLN A 104 -1.93 4.60 6.74
N PHE A 105 -2.45 5.81 6.49
CA PHE A 105 -2.01 7.05 7.10
C PHE A 105 -3.06 7.53 8.09
N THR A 106 -2.63 7.80 9.31
CA THR A 106 -3.49 8.38 10.34
C THR A 106 -3.29 9.88 10.43
N LEU A 107 -4.40 10.62 10.46
CA LEU A 107 -4.38 12.06 10.67
C LEU A 107 -4.41 12.37 12.17
N ASN A 108 -3.44 13.16 12.60
CA ASN A 108 -3.31 13.61 13.98
C ASN A 108 -4.24 14.80 14.24
N GLN A 109 -4.34 15.20 15.51
CA GLN A 109 -5.15 16.36 15.92
C GLN A 109 -4.47 17.71 15.65
N ASP A 110 -3.16 17.70 15.39
CA ASP A 110 -2.30 18.88 15.20
C ASP A 110 -2.00 19.19 13.73
N ASP A 111 -2.90 18.79 12.82
CA ASP A 111 -2.75 18.95 11.37
C ASP A 111 -1.45 18.34 10.83
N THR A 112 -1.03 17.21 11.42
CA THR A 112 0.01 16.32 10.88
C THR A 112 -0.58 14.95 10.55
N PHE A 113 0.19 14.10 9.86
CA PHE A 113 -0.15 12.70 9.64
C PHE A 113 1.08 11.81 9.80
N GLN A 114 0.84 10.52 10.00
CA GLN A 114 1.85 9.49 10.11
C GLN A 114 1.41 8.24 9.36
N ILE A 115 2.37 7.43 8.91
CA ILE A 115 2.08 6.10 8.38
C ILE A 115 2.10 5.10 9.53
N ASP A 116 0.99 4.38 9.72
CA ASP A 116 0.80 3.48 10.87
C ASP A 116 0.90 2.01 10.49
N ASN A 117 0.40 1.67 9.30
CA ASN A 117 0.23 0.27 8.93
C ASN A 117 0.44 0.08 7.43
N VAL A 118 1.21 -0.96 7.11
CA VAL A 118 1.34 -1.47 5.75
C VAL A 118 1.05 -2.96 5.77
N GLN A 119 0.17 -3.40 4.88
CA GLN A 119 -0.21 -4.80 4.76
C GLN A 119 -0.12 -5.26 3.33
N VAL A 120 0.26 -6.52 3.13
CA VAL A 120 0.18 -7.19 1.84
C VAL A 120 -0.82 -8.33 1.96
N LYS A 121 -1.76 -8.41 1.01
CA LYS A 121 -2.65 -9.55 0.84
C LYS A 121 -2.31 -10.28 -0.47
N THR A 122 -1.88 -11.52 -0.36
CA THR A 122 -1.73 -12.43 -1.51
C THR A 122 -2.96 -13.32 -1.62
N THR A 123 -3.50 -13.48 -2.82
CA THR A 123 -4.65 -14.34 -3.11
C THR A 123 -4.29 -15.31 -4.24
N TRP A 124 -4.56 -16.59 -4.04
CA TRP A 124 -4.30 -17.66 -5.00
C TRP A 124 -5.54 -18.00 -5.81
N MET A 125 -5.35 -18.72 -6.92
CA MET A 125 -6.41 -19.10 -7.86
C MET A 125 -7.53 -19.92 -7.21
N ASP A 126 -7.22 -20.71 -6.17
CA ASP A 126 -8.20 -21.47 -5.39
C ASP A 126 -9.02 -20.62 -4.42
N GLY A 127 -8.74 -19.31 -4.33
CA GLY A 127 -9.41 -18.35 -3.47
C GLY A 127 -8.79 -18.20 -2.08
N THR A 128 -7.84 -19.05 -1.71
CA THR A 128 -7.11 -18.93 -0.43
C THR A 128 -6.35 -17.62 -0.40
N SER A 129 -6.20 -17.03 0.79
CA SER A 129 -5.43 -15.79 0.93
C SER A 129 -4.57 -15.74 2.20
N PHE A 130 -3.48 -14.99 2.10
CA PHE A 130 -2.57 -14.74 3.20
C PHE A 130 -2.40 -13.23 3.34
N LYS A 131 -2.38 -12.75 4.59
CA LYS A 131 -2.13 -11.35 4.90
C LYS A 131 -0.90 -11.25 5.78
N ASP A 132 -0.02 -10.32 5.44
CA ASP A 132 1.17 -10.04 6.20
C ASP A 132 1.28 -8.55 6.51
N SER A 133 1.79 -8.23 7.69
CA SER A 133 2.13 -6.85 8.07
C SER A 133 3.57 -6.58 7.67
N GLN A 134 3.82 -5.38 7.15
CA GLN A 134 5.15 -4.95 6.72
C GLN A 134 5.59 -3.73 7.53
N GLU A 135 6.91 -3.49 7.61
CA GLU A 135 7.47 -2.30 8.24
C GLU A 135 7.10 -1.04 7.44
N PRO A 136 6.28 -0.13 7.99
CA PRO A 136 5.66 0.92 7.18
C PRO A 136 6.64 1.87 6.50
N ILE A 137 7.69 2.28 7.21
CA ILE A 137 8.68 3.23 6.71
C ILE A 137 9.52 2.60 5.59
N GLU A 138 10.00 1.37 5.77
CA GLU A 138 10.81 0.67 4.78
C GLU A 138 10.04 0.48 3.46
N GLN A 139 8.77 0.09 3.56
CA GLN A 139 7.91 -0.06 2.37
C GLN A 139 7.69 1.28 1.65
N LEU A 140 7.48 2.36 2.40
CA LEU A 140 7.31 3.67 1.80
C LEU A 140 8.62 4.17 1.17
N GLU A 141 9.78 3.85 1.73
CA GLU A 141 11.08 4.15 1.11
C GLU A 141 11.25 3.45 -0.25
N MET A 142 10.83 2.18 -0.38
CA MET A 142 10.82 1.46 -1.67
C MET A 142 9.92 2.14 -2.71
N VAL A 143 8.74 2.61 -2.29
CA VAL A 143 7.83 3.40 -3.15
C VAL A 143 8.53 4.68 -3.62
N TYR A 144 9.16 5.41 -2.71
CA TYR A 144 9.88 6.66 -3.02
C TYR A 144 11.08 6.43 -3.94
N ALA A 145 11.74 5.28 -3.83
CA ALA A 145 12.78 4.83 -4.75
C ALA A 145 12.23 4.31 -6.10
N ASN A 146 10.90 4.18 -6.22
CA ASN A 146 10.18 3.60 -7.36
C ASN A 146 10.68 2.18 -7.72
N GLN A 147 11.05 1.41 -6.70
CA GLN A 147 11.48 0.01 -6.83
C GLN A 147 10.29 -0.89 -7.15
N LEU A 148 10.48 -1.92 -7.97
CA LEU A 148 9.44 -2.88 -8.26
C LEU A 148 9.35 -3.91 -7.13
N SER A 149 8.14 -4.21 -6.65
CA SER A 149 7.96 -5.29 -5.66
C SER A 149 8.13 -6.69 -6.28
N PHE A 150 7.96 -6.78 -7.60
CA PHE A 150 8.09 -8.01 -8.37
C PHE A 150 8.86 -7.69 -9.66
N GLU A 151 10.17 -7.93 -9.64
CA GLU A 151 11.08 -7.60 -10.76
C GLU A 151 11.52 -8.88 -11.48
N PRO A 152 10.98 -9.19 -12.68
CA PRO A 152 11.30 -10.43 -13.38
C PRO A 152 12.77 -10.52 -13.78
N ASP A 153 13.40 -9.38 -14.09
CA ASP A 153 14.78 -9.30 -14.57
C ASP A 153 15.83 -9.63 -13.49
N GLU A 154 15.43 -9.66 -12.21
CA GLU A 154 16.28 -10.07 -11.09
C GLU A 154 16.21 -11.58 -10.80
N LEU A 155 15.37 -12.32 -11.52
CA LEU A 155 15.23 -13.76 -11.32
C LEU A 155 16.37 -14.53 -12.02
N ASP A 156 16.99 -15.43 -11.25
CA ASP A 156 17.74 -16.56 -11.77
C ASP A 156 17.18 -17.87 -11.20
N SER A 157 17.72 -19.02 -11.61
CA SER A 157 17.23 -20.32 -11.14
C SER A 157 17.39 -20.52 -9.62
N THR A 158 18.37 -19.89 -8.99
CA THR A 158 18.59 -19.97 -7.54
C THR A 158 17.56 -19.14 -6.79
N VAL A 159 17.35 -17.90 -7.23
CA VAL A 159 16.34 -16.99 -6.67
C VAL A 159 14.94 -17.57 -6.87
N ALA A 160 14.64 -18.07 -8.07
CA ALA A 160 13.36 -18.70 -8.37
C ALA A 160 13.07 -19.91 -7.45
N ALA A 161 14.06 -20.77 -7.20
CA ALA A 161 13.92 -21.88 -6.27
C ALA A 161 13.65 -21.41 -4.84
N GLN A 162 14.34 -20.37 -4.36
CA GLN A 162 14.10 -19.81 -3.02
C GLN A 162 12.68 -19.25 -2.88
N ILE A 163 12.22 -18.49 -3.87
CA ILE A 163 10.88 -17.90 -3.88
C ILE A 163 9.81 -18.99 -3.99
N TYR A 164 10.06 -20.04 -4.78
CA TYR A 164 9.20 -21.22 -4.84
C TYR A 164 8.94 -21.81 -3.45
N TYR A 165 9.99 -22.14 -2.70
CA TYR A 165 9.84 -22.69 -1.34
C TYR A 165 9.18 -21.70 -0.37
N LEU A 166 9.48 -20.41 -0.49
CA LEU A 166 8.84 -19.38 0.31
C LEU A 166 7.33 -19.35 0.08
N PHE A 167 6.88 -19.31 -1.18
CA PHE A 167 5.47 -19.28 -1.52
C PHE A 167 4.75 -20.59 -1.16
N MET A 168 5.44 -21.74 -1.23
CA MET A 168 4.93 -23.01 -0.72
C MET A 168 4.60 -22.92 0.78
N VAL A 169 5.53 -22.40 1.59
CA VAL A 169 5.32 -22.24 3.04
C VAL A 169 4.24 -21.21 3.33
N ILE A 170 4.23 -20.06 2.64
CA ILE A 170 3.21 -19.03 2.82
C ILE A 170 1.83 -19.60 2.51
N LYS A 171 1.66 -20.28 1.36
CA LYS A 171 0.36 -20.85 0.98
C LYS A 171 -0.10 -21.92 1.96
N ALA A 172 0.80 -22.75 2.48
CA ALA A 172 0.45 -23.76 3.49
C ALA A 172 -0.13 -23.16 4.79
N ASN A 173 0.15 -21.89 5.08
CA ASN A 173 -0.37 -21.16 6.24
C ASN A 173 -1.50 -20.17 5.89
N ALA A 174 -1.94 -20.15 4.63
CA ALA A 174 -3.01 -19.30 4.15
C ALA A 174 -4.39 -19.88 4.50
N SER A 175 -5.41 -19.02 4.53
CA SER A 175 -6.80 -19.35 4.88
C SER A 175 -7.80 -18.97 3.80
#